data_AF-A0A6C0F354-F1
#
_entry.id   AF-A0A6C0F354-F1
#
_cell.length_a   1.000
_cell.length_b   1.000
_cell.length_c   1.000
_cell.angle_alpha   90.00
_cell.angle_beta   90.00
_cell.angle_gamma   90.00
#
_symmetry.space_group_name_H-M   'P 1'
#
loop_
_entity.id
_entity.type
_entity.pdbx_description
1 polymer ?
#
loop_
_entity_poly.entity_id
_entity_poly.type
_entity_poly.pdbx_seq_one_letter_code
_entity_poly.pdbx_strand_id
1 'polypeptide(L)' 'MLDFTKAIERASPFFSFVIGLGISVLLFHRDYATYRVLGVPLDDVNSKTVKVDGKCYKYRVEDATCEIVSPS' A
#
# COMPACT_ATOMS: atom_id res chain seq x y z
N MET A 1 -6.12 31.16 39.25
CA MET A 1 -6.90 30.19 38.45
C MET A 1 -6.43 30.34 37.02
N LEU A 2 -5.84 29.30 36.43
CA LEU A 2 -5.35 29.35 35.05
C LEU A 2 -6.56 29.51 34.11
N ASP A 3 -6.56 30.58 33.33
CA ASP A 3 -7.62 30.88 32.39
C ASP A 3 -7.32 30.14 31.07
N PHE A 4 -7.70 28.86 31.05
CA PHE A 4 -7.45 27.94 29.93
C PHE A 4 -7.98 28.48 28.60
N THR A 5 -9.08 29.22 28.63
CA THR A 5 -9.70 29.89 27.49
C THR A 5 -8.76 30.87 26.80
N LYS A 6 -8.08 31.74 27.57
CA LYS A 6 -7.08 32.68 27.04
C LYS A 6 -5.83 31.97 26.49
N ALA A 7 -5.43 30.87 27.13
CA ALA A 7 -4.29 30.08 26.67
C ALA A 7 -4.58 29.42 25.32
N ILE A 8 -5.79 28.91 25.13
CA ILE A 8 -6.25 28.32 23.86
C ILE A 8 -6.35 29.38 22.77
N GLU A 9 -6.93 30.55 23.08
CA GLU A 9 -7.04 31.66 22.12
C GLU A 9 -5.67 32.12 21.61
N ARG A 10 -4.67 32.20 22.51
CA ARG A 10 -3.29 32.53 22.15
C ARG A 10 -2.61 31.45 21.31
N ALA A 11 -2.97 30.18 21.51
CA ALA A 11 -2.42 29.03 20.79
C ALA A 11 -3.15 28.71 19.47
N SER A 12 -4.31 29.32 19.23
CA SER A 12 -5.11 29.20 18.00
C SER A 12 -4.28 29.15 16.71
N PRO A 13 -3.37 30.11 16.42
CA PRO A 13 -2.59 30.10 15.17
C PRO A 13 -1.66 28.88 15.05
N PHE A 14 -1.12 28.37 16.15
CA PHE A 14 -0.29 27.16 16.15
C PHE A 14 -1.12 25.93 15.76
N PHE A 15 -2.30 25.77 16.36
CA PHE A 15 -3.19 24.67 16.03
C PHE A 15 -3.72 24.76 14.60
N SER A 16 -4.06 25.96 14.11
CA SER A 16 -4.43 26.17 12.71
C SER A 16 -3.33 25.74 11.74
N PHE A 17 -2.06 26.04 12.06
CA PHE A 17 -0.93 25.59 11.25
C PHE A 17 -0.79 24.05 11.25
N VAL A 18 -0.83 23.41 12.42
CA VAL A 18 -0.69 21.94 12.53
C VAL A 18 -1.83 21.23 11.79
N ILE A 19 -3.06 21.71 11.95
CA ILE A 19 -4.23 21.15 11.25
C ILE A 19 -4.09 21.35 9.74
N GLY A 20 -3.73 22.55 9.29
CA GLY A 20 -3.51 22.85 7.88
C GLY A 20 -2.44 21.95 7.26
N LEU A 21 -1.29 21.80 7.95
CA LEU A 21 -0.21 20.93 7.52
C LEU A 21 -0.67 19.47 7.42
N GLY A 22 -1.42 18.97 8.41
CA GLY A 22 -1.99 17.62 8.39
C GLY A 22 -2.89 17.38 7.19
N ILE A 23 -3.79 18.34 6.89
CA ILE A 23 -4.67 18.27 5.72
C ILE A 23 -3.85 18.28 4.42
N SER A 24 -2.83 19.14 4.33
CA SER A 24 -1.94 19.18 3.16
C SER A 24 -1.23 17.85 2.93
N VAL A 25 -0.71 17.22 3.99
CA VAL A 25 -0.06 15.91 3.87
C VAL A 25 -1.05 14.84 3.41
N LEU A 26 -2.30 14.83 3.90
CA LEU A 26 -3.30 13.85 3.45
C LEU A 26 -3.69 14.05 1.98
N LEU A 27 -3.89 15.30 1.54
CA LEU A 27 -4.31 15.61 0.18
C LEU A 27 -3.20 15.50 -0.85
N PHE A 28 -1.97 15.83 -0.46
CA PHE A 28 -0.81 15.84 -1.35
C PHE A 28 0.22 14.76 -0.97
N HIS A 29 -0.23 13.68 -0.30
CA HIS A 29 0.63 12.53 -0.12
C HIS A 29 1.02 12.00 -1.50
N ARG A 30 2.28 11.59 -1.63
CA ARG A 30 2.78 10.99 -2.87
C ARG A 30 2.00 9.71 -3.14
N ASP A 31 1.55 9.52 -4.38
CA ASP A 31 1.01 8.24 -4.82
C ASP A 31 2.11 7.17 -4.65
N TYR A 32 1.86 6.22 -3.75
CA TYR A 32 2.72 5.06 -3.59
C TYR A 32 2.26 3.99 -4.58
N ALA A 33 3.08 3.72 -5.59
CA ALA A 33 2.83 2.61 -6.50
C ALA A 33 3.04 1.29 -5.75
N THR A 34 1.95 0.57 -5.46
CA THR A 34 2.00 -0.77 -4.91
C THR A 34 2.05 -1.78 -6.05
N TYR A 35 3.16 -2.51 -6.17
CA TYR A 35 3.30 -3.59 -7.14
C TYR A 35 3.03 -4.92 -6.44
N ARG A 36 2.06 -5.68 -6.94
CA ARG A 36 1.85 -7.08 -6.51
C ARG A 36 3.02 -7.89 -7.06
N VAL A 37 3.87 -8.39 -6.17
CA VAL A 37 4.98 -9.29 -6.51
C VAL A 37 4.67 -10.70 -6.01
N LEU A 38 5.33 -11.69 -6.60
CA LEU A 38 5.19 -13.08 -6.20
C LEU A 38 5.66 -13.25 -4.74
N GLY A 39 4.84 -13.89 -3.90
CA GLY A 39 5.17 -14.16 -2.49
C GLY A 39 6.22 -15.26 -2.28
N VAL A 40 6.73 -15.85 -3.37
CA VAL A 40 7.72 -16.93 -3.38
C VAL A 40 8.78 -16.64 -4.44
N PRO A 41 10.02 -17.14 -4.30
CA PRO A 41 11.05 -17.03 -5.33
C PRO A 41 10.63 -17.65 -6.67
N LEU A 42 11.08 -17.06 -7.77
CA LEU A 42 10.78 -17.56 -9.13
C LEU A 42 11.32 -18.98 -9.36
N ASP A 43 12.49 -19.29 -8.83
CA ASP A 43 13.13 -20.60 -8.94
C ASP A 43 12.28 -21.71 -8.28
N ASP A 44 11.61 -21.38 -7.18
CA ASP A 44 10.74 -22.30 -6.45
C ASP A 44 9.45 -22.60 -7.22
N VAL A 45 8.98 -21.68 -8.07
CA VAL A 45 7.79 -21.91 -8.91
C VAL A 45 8.15 -22.66 -10.19
N ASN A 46 9.23 -22.25 -10.85
CA ASN A 46 9.66 -22.84 -12.13
C ASN A 46 10.12 -24.30 -12.00
N SER A 47 10.64 -24.69 -10.83
CA SER A 47 11.04 -26.07 -10.54
C SER A 47 9.90 -26.95 -10.03
N LYS A 48 8.78 -26.35 -9.60
CA LYS A 48 7.68 -27.08 -8.95
C LYS A 48 6.79 -27.79 -9.96
N THR A 49 6.57 -29.08 -9.69
CA THR A 49 5.56 -29.90 -10.36
C THR A 49 4.44 -30.17 -9.37
N VAL A 50 3.21 -29.78 -9.71
CA VAL A 50 2.03 -29.98 -8.86
C VAL A 50 1.14 -31.04 -9.50
N LYS A 51 0.75 -32.06 -8.72
CA LYS A 51 -0.18 -33.08 -9.18
C LYS A 51 -1.61 -32.70 -8.77
N VAL A 52 -2.47 -32.48 -9.76
CA VAL A 52 -3.91 -32.17 -9.58
C VAL A 52 -4.69 -33.12 -10.48
N ASP A 53 -5.74 -33.76 -9.96
CA ASP A 53 -6.62 -34.68 -10.71
C ASP A 53 -5.89 -35.76 -11.53
N GLY A 54 -4.84 -36.34 -10.94
CA GLY A 54 -4.05 -37.40 -11.59
C GLY A 54 -3.08 -36.91 -12.67
N LYS A 55 -3.08 -35.61 -12.99
CA LYS A 55 -2.17 -34.99 -13.96
C LYS A 55 -1.09 -34.16 -13.26
N CYS A 56 0.10 -34.11 -13.86
CA CYS A 56 1.21 -33.31 -13.36
C CYS A 56 1.29 -32.01 -14.18
N TYR A 57 1.28 -30.87 -13.47
CA TYR A 57 1.38 -29.55 -14.05
C TYR A 57 2.71 -28.90 -13.65
N LYS A 58 3.40 -28.31 -14.62
CA LYS A 58 4.59 -27.50 -14.40
C LYS A 58 4.25 -26.06 -14.80
N TYR A 59 4.48 -25.14 -13.89
CA TYR A 59 4.21 -23.72 -14.11
C TYR A 59 5.50 -23.05 -14.57
N ARG A 60 5.39 -22.18 -15.58
CA ARG A 60 6.48 -21.32 -16.04
C ARG A 60 6.02 -19.88 -15.81
N VAL A 61 6.78 -19.13 -15.02
CA VAL A 61 6.49 -17.72 -14.77
C VAL A 61 7.08 -16.91 -15.92
N GLU A 62 6.23 -16.20 -16.65
CA GLU A 62 6.66 -15.19 -17.62
C GLU A 62 6.42 -13.81 -17.01
N ASP A 63 7.35 -12.86 -17.21
CA ASP A 63 7.12 -11.43 -16.98
C ASP A 63 6.23 -10.88 -18.11
N ALA A 64 5.01 -11.39 -18.20
CA ALA A 64 4.00 -10.96 -19.15
C ALA A 64 2.89 -10.19 -18.44
N THR A 65 2.43 -9.10 -19.03
CA THR A 65 1.21 -8.42 -18.62
C THR A 65 0.04 -9.37 -18.91
N CYS A 66 -0.48 -10.04 -17.88
CA CYS A 66 -1.67 -10.88 -18.03
C CYS A 66 -2.82 -10.04 -18.59
N GLU A 67 -3.36 -10.40 -19.74
CA GLU A 67 -4.54 -9.75 -20.35
C GLU A 67 -5.79 -9.85 -19.45
N ILE A 68 -5.79 -10.81 -18.54
CA ILE A 68 -6.84 -11.02 -17.54
C ILE A 68 -6.41 -10.33 -16.24
N VAL A 69 -6.94 -9.13 -16.02
CA VAL A 69 -6.82 -8.44 -14.73
C VAL A 69 -7.54 -9.31 -13.69
N SER A 70 -6.79 -9.93 -12.77
CA SER A 70 -7.41 -10.61 -11.63
C SER A 70 -8.26 -9.59 -10.86
N PRO A 71 -9.53 -9.90 -10.51
CA PRO A 71 -10.35 -8.98 -9.74
C PRO A 71 -9.60 -8.64 -8.44
N SER A 72 -9.60 -7.33 -8.14
CA SER A 72 -8.79 -6.75 -7.07
C SER A 72 -9.22 -7.19 -5.69
#